data_AF-A0A2E7SG72-F1
#
_entry.id   AF-A0A2E7SG72-F1
#
_cell.length_a   1.000
_cell.length_b   1.000
_cell.length_c   1.000
_cell.angle_alpha   90.00
_cell.angle_beta   90.00
_cell.angle_gamma   90.00
#
_symmetry.space_group_name_H-M   'P 1'
#
loop_
_entity.id
_entity.type
_entity.pdbx_description
1 polymer ?
#
loop_
_entity_poly.entity_id
_entity_poly.type
_entity_poly.pdbx_seq_one_letter_code
_entity_poly.pdbx_strand_id
1 'polypeptide(L)' 'MSTAGKKRSIVKTISWRVIATTDTFLIALLLTRSIEIGLGIVSIELMTKMLLYYIHERGWANLEWGMEENTELEEE' A
#
# COMPACT_ATOMS: atom_id res chain seq x y z
N MET A 1 -12.53 -18.66 11.03
CA MET A 1 -11.56 -17.98 10.14
C MET A 1 -12.34 -17.22 9.08
N SER A 2 -12.85 -16.05 9.44
CA SER A 2 -13.78 -15.34 8.59
C SER A 2 -13.18 -14.92 7.26
N THR A 3 -13.97 -15.08 6.21
CA THR A 3 -13.56 -14.80 4.83
C THR A 3 -13.44 -13.28 4.58
N ALA A 4 -14.05 -12.45 5.43
CA ALA A 4 -14.01 -10.98 5.36
C ALA A 4 -12.58 -10.43 5.52
N GLY A 5 -11.82 -10.91 6.51
CA GLY A 5 -10.41 -10.54 6.68
C GLY A 5 -9.52 -10.96 5.50
N LYS A 6 -9.79 -12.13 4.90
CA LYS A 6 -9.05 -12.62 3.72
C LYS A 6 -9.27 -11.72 2.49
N LYS A 7 -10.52 -11.32 2.23
CA LYS A 7 -10.86 -10.42 1.12
C LYS A 7 -10.20 -9.04 1.29
N ARG A 8 -10.25 -8.46 2.49
CA ARG A 8 -9.60 -7.18 2.80
C ARG A 8 -8.10 -7.24 2.54
N SER A 9 -7.42 -8.30 3.01
CA SER A 9 -5.98 -8.48 2.80
C SER A 9 -5.59 -8.62 1.33
N ILE A 10 -6.39 -9.30 0.50
CA ILE A 10 -6.14 -9.40 -0.95
C ILE A 10 -6.27 -8.02 -1.60
N VAL A 11 -7.31 -7.25 -1.28
CA VAL A 11 -7.51 -5.91 -1.84
C VAL A 11 -6.42 -4.92 -1.36
N LYS A 12 -6.02 -4.99 -0.09
CA LYS A 12 -4.85 -4.26 0.44
C LYS A 12 -3.58 -4.58 -0.36
N THR A 13 -3.36 -5.87 -0.65
CA THR A 13 -2.20 -6.31 -1.41
C THR A 13 -2.23 -5.77 -2.84
N ILE A 14 -3.35 -5.91 -3.55
CA ILE A 14 -3.48 -5.44 -4.94
C ILE A 14 -3.32 -3.91 -5.00
N SER A 15 -3.98 -3.16 -4.11
CA SER A 15 -3.85 -1.71 -4.06
C SER A 15 -2.41 -1.26 -3.79
N TRP A 16 -1.70 -1.92 -2.86
CA TRP A 16 -0.30 -1.65 -2.62
C TRP A 16 0.58 -1.93 -3.85
N ARG A 17 0.33 -3.04 -4.56
CA ARG A 17 1.09 -3.40 -5.76
C ARG A 17 0.91 -2.39 -6.88
N VAL A 18 -0.31 -1.89 -7.10
CA VAL A 18 -0.57 -0.85 -8.10
C VAL A 18 0.17 0.44 -7.77
N ILE A 19 0.11 0.90 -6.53
CA ILE A 19 0.79 2.13 -6.07
C ILE A 19 2.31 1.99 -6.23
N ALA A 20 2.89 0.91 -5.69
CA ALA A 20 4.33 0.69 -5.71
C ALA A 20 4.89 0.51 -7.13
N THR A 21 4.16 -0.18 -8.02
CA THR A 21 4.60 -0.36 -9.41
C THR A 21 4.53 0.95 -10.18
N THR A 22 3.48 1.75 -9.96
CA THR A 22 3.32 3.06 -10.59
C THR A 22 4.43 4.02 -10.15
N ASP A 23 4.76 4.05 -8.86
CA ASP A 23 5.86 4.84 -8.30
C ASP A 23 7.20 4.51 -8.98
N THR A 24 7.60 3.23 -8.98
CA THR A 24 8.84 2.80 -9.63
C THR A 24 8.83 3.09 -11.14
N PHE A 25 7.70 2.91 -11.82
CA PHE A 25 7.59 3.22 -13.25
C PHE A 25 7.76 4.71 -13.54
N LEU A 26 7.14 5.60 -12.75
CA LEU A 26 7.28 7.05 -12.90
C LEU A 26 8.72 7.49 -12.63
N ILE A 27 9.35 6.98 -11.57
CA ILE A 27 10.75 7.25 -11.26
C ILE A 27 11.65 6.81 -12.42
N ALA A 28 11.44 5.60 -12.96
CA ALA A 28 12.19 5.10 -14.12
C ALA A 28 12.00 5.98 -15.36
N LEU A 29 10.77 6.40 -15.67
CA LEU A 29 10.48 7.27 -16.82
C LEU A 29 11.16 8.64 -16.69
N LEU A 30 11.11 9.26 -15.52
CA LEU A 30 11.72 10.57 -15.30
C LEU A 30 13.25 10.54 -15.42
N LEU A 31 13.85 9.39 -15.13
CA LEU A 31 15.30 9.25 -14.94
C LEU A 31 16.01 8.47 -16.07
N THR A 32 15.31 8.15 -17.16
CA THR A 32 15.83 7.41 -18.35
C THR A 32 16.90 8.17 -19.16
N ARG A 33 17.77 8.97 -18.52
CA ARG A 33 18.82 9.76 -19.21
C ARG A 33 20.22 9.69 -18.60
N SER A 34 20.44 9.07 -17.44
CA SER A 34 21.80 8.93 -16.87
C SER A 34 21.88 7.83 -15.80
N ILE A 35 22.85 6.92 -15.94
CA ILE A 35 23.16 5.85 -14.97
C ILE A 35 23.95 6.40 -13.76
N GLU A 36 24.68 7.51 -13.92
CA GLU A 36 25.49 8.13 -12.85
C GLU A 36 24.64 8.63 -11.66
N ILE A 37 23.33 8.79 -11.85
CA ILE A 37 22.39 9.26 -10.83
C ILE A 37 21.88 8.10 -9.95
N GLY A 38 22.28 6.85 -10.22
CA GLY A 38 21.71 5.63 -9.62
C GLY A 38 21.50 5.65 -8.09
N LEU A 39 22.45 6.21 -7.32
CA LEU A 39 22.29 6.34 -5.86
C LEU A 39 21.16 7.29 -5.45
N GLY A 40 21.01 8.42 -6.12
CA GLY A 40 19.91 9.36 -5.89
C GLY A 40 18.55 8.74 -6.21
N ILE A 41 18.50 7.88 -7.25
CA ILE A 41 17.28 7.16 -7.63
C ILE A 41 16.82 6.26 -6.50
N VAL A 42 17.72 5.44 -5.95
CA VAL A 42 17.41 4.51 -4.88
C VAL A 42 16.98 5.27 -3.62
N SER A 43 17.64 6.38 -3.28
CA SER A 43 17.24 7.22 -2.14
C SER A 43 15.84 7.81 -2.33
N ILE A 44 15.52 8.32 -3.51
CA ILE A 44 14.19 8.87 -3.82
C ILE A 44 13.15 7.76 -3.77
N GLU A 45 13.40 6.60 -4.39
CA GLU A 45 12.48 5.46 -4.39
C GLU A 45 12.18 4.97 -2.97
N LEU A 46 13.20 4.84 -2.12
CA LEU A 46 13.01 4.44 -0.72
C LEU A 46 12.14 5.46 0.01
N MET A 47 12.41 6.76 -0.18
CA MET A 47 11.68 7.82 0.50
C MET A 47 10.22 7.94 0.01
N THR A 48 9.98 7.88 -1.31
CA THR A 48 8.63 7.93 -1.87
C THR A 48 7.83 6.70 -1.47
N LYS A 49 8.43 5.50 -1.52
CA LYS A 49 7.74 4.27 -1.13
C LYS A 49 7.39 4.25 0.35
N MET A 50 8.24 4.77 1.24
CA MET A 50 7.91 4.96 2.66
C MET A 50 6.70 5.88 2.86
N LEU A 51 6.68 7.04 2.17
CA LEU A 51 5.57 7.99 2.26
C LEU A 51 4.27 7.39 1.71
N LEU A 52 4.32 6.75 0.54
CA LEU A 52 3.17 6.11 -0.09
C LEU A 52 2.62 4.98 0.78
N TYR A 53 3.49 4.18 1.41
CA TYR A 53 3.07 3.14 2.34
C TYR A 53 2.33 3.72 3.55
N TYR A 54 2.88 4.79 4.15
CA TYR A 54 2.23 5.45 5.27
C TYR A 54 0.83 5.97 4.90
N ILE A 55 0.71 6.64 3.75
CA ILE A 55 -0.58 7.15 3.26
C ILE A 55 -1.55 6.01 2.95
N HIS A 56 -1.07 4.93 2.33
CA HIS A 56 -1.87 3.74 2.01
C HIS A 56 -2.44 3.11 3.28
N GLU A 57 -1.60 2.84 4.29
CA GLU A 57 -2.06 2.29 5.56
C GLU A 57 -2.97 3.26 6.31
N ARG A 58 -2.70 4.57 6.28
CA ARG A 58 -3.58 5.57 6.91
C ARG A 58 -4.96 5.63 6.23
N GLY A 59 -5.00 5.53 4.91
CA GLY A 59 -6.25 5.42 4.15
C GLY A 59 -7.03 4.16 4.52
N TRP A 60 -6.35 3.03 4.64
CA TRP A 60 -6.95 1.76 5.08
C TRP A 60 -7.40 1.75 6.53
N ALA A 61 -6.73 2.50 7.41
CA ALA A 61 -7.10 2.64 8.82
C ALA A 61 -8.38 3.46 9.02
N ASN A 62 -8.62 4.45 8.15
CA ASN A 62 -9.86 5.24 8.17
C ASN A 62 -11.05 4.53 7.49
N LEU A 63 -10.82 3.37 6.86
CA LEU A 63 -11.86 2.62 6.17
C LEU A 63 -12.35 1.47 7.08
N GLU A 64 -13.58 1.59 7.59
CA GLU A 64 -14.23 0.58 8.46
C GLU A 64 -14.60 -0.73 7.72
N TRP A 65 -14.32 -0.80 6.42
CA TRP A 65 -14.66 -1.94 5.58
C TRP A 65 -13.94 -3.23 6.01
N GLY A 66 -14.74 -4.27 6.27
CA GLY A 66 -14.25 -5.60 6.64
C GLY A 66 -13.86 -5.75 8.11
N MET A 67 -14.33 -4.85 8.98
CA MET A 67 -14.40 -5.08 10.43
C MET A 67 -15.60 -5.98 10.70
N GLU A 68 -15.39 -7.15 11.30
CA GLU A 68 -16.50 -7.95 11.81
C GLU A 68 -16.96 -7.33 13.12
N GLU A 69 -18.18 -6.80 13.13
CA GLU A 69 -18.89 -6.50 14.35
C GLU A 69 -19.25 -7.85 14.98
N ASN A 70 -18.50 -8.28 16.00
CA ASN A 70 -18.91 -9.36 16.89
C ASN A 70 -20.05 -8.84 17.78
N THR A 71 -21.21 -8.55 17.20
CA THR A 71 -22.45 -8.32 17.94
C THR A 71 -23.26 -9.60 17.87
N GLU A 72 -22.90 -10.60 18.69
CA GLU A 72 -23.75 -11.80 18.86
C GLU A 72 -23.45 -12.65 20.11
N LEU A 73 -22.72 -12.16 21.14
CA LEU A 73 -22.37 -12.98 22.31
C LEU A 73 -22.63 -12.39 23.70
N GLU A 74 -23.47 -11.35 23.83
CA GLU A 74 -23.92 -10.86 25.16
C GLU A 74 -25.40 -11.17 25.48
N GLU A 75 -26.12 -11.88 24.60
CA GLU A 75 -27.52 -12.29 24.82
C GLU A 75 -27.71 -13.82 24.83
N GLU A 76 -27.02 -14.57 25.71
CA GLU A 76 -27.49 -15.89 26.21
C GLU A 76 -27.07 -16.15 27.66
#